data_AF-A0A9E2D271-F1
#
_entry.id   AF-A0A9E2D271-F1
#
_cell.length_a   1.000
_cell.length_b   1.000
_cell.length_c   1.000
_cell.angle_alpha   90.00
_cell.angle_beta   90.00
_cell.angle_gamma   90.00
#
_symmetry.space_group_name_H-M   'P 1'
#
loop_
_entity.id
_entity.type
_entity.pdbx_description
1 polymer ?
#
loop_
_entity_poly.entity_id
_entity_poly.type
_entity_poly.pdbx_seq_one_letter_code
_entity_poly.pdbx_strand_id
1 'polypeptide(L)' 'MTFSCKNYEFDTDTCAKLKTECIPGRRGCVLEGKVKLSEELQNRLNKLEEKNEERRSRKQSGI' A
#
# COMPACT_ATOMS: atom_id res chain seq x y z
N MET A 1 2.52 6.09 -20.47
CA MET A 1 3.00 4.91 -19.72
C MET A 1 1.80 4.35 -18.95
N THR A 2 1.36 3.14 -19.29
CA THR A 2 0.19 2.50 -18.69
C THR A 2 0.60 1.73 -17.43
N PHE A 3 -0.05 2.06 -16.32
CA PHE A 3 0.07 1.41 -15.02
C PHE A 3 -0.59 0.02 -15.08
N SER A 4 0.13 -1.05 -14.73
CA SER A 4 -0.39 -2.42 -14.76
C SER A 4 -0.13 -3.12 -13.43
N CYS A 5 -0.98 -2.91 -12.43
CA CYS A 5 -0.95 -3.67 -11.18
C CYS A 5 -1.83 -4.92 -11.28
N LYS A 6 -1.23 -6.12 -11.14
CA LYS A 6 -1.95 -7.40 -11.25
C LYS A 6 -3.02 -7.60 -10.16
N ASN A 7 -2.87 -6.93 -9.01
CA ASN A 7 -3.80 -7.05 -7.88
C ASN A 7 -4.66 -5.78 -7.70
N TYR A 8 -4.72 -4.89 -8.69
CA TYR A 8 -5.49 -3.66 -8.57
C TYR A 8 -6.96 -3.89 -8.94
N GLU A 9 -7.83 -3.49 -8.03
CA GLU A 9 -9.29 -3.54 -8.16
C GLU A 9 -9.78 -2.17 -8.62
N PHE A 10 -10.22 -2.08 -9.87
CA PHE A 10 -10.64 -0.81 -10.48
C PHE A 10 -11.89 -0.21 -9.81
N ASP A 11 -12.81 -1.05 -9.34
CA ASP A 11 -14.05 -0.60 -8.67
C ASP A 11 -13.80 0.12 -7.33
N THR A 12 -12.73 -0.23 -6.62
CA THR A 12 -12.48 0.24 -5.25
C THR A 12 -11.19 1.05 -5.11
N ASP A 13 -10.41 1.16 -6.18
CA ASP A 13 -9.07 1.76 -6.18
C ASP A 13 -8.11 1.10 -5.16
N THR A 14 -8.32 -0.19 -4.86
CA THR A 14 -7.55 -0.92 -3.84
C THR A 14 -6.68 -2.03 -4.43
N CYS A 15 -5.67 -2.44 -3.67
CA CYS A 15 -4.90 -3.65 -3.93
C CYS A 15 -5.58 -4.85 -3.26
N ALA A 16 -6.10 -5.79 -4.05
CA ALA A 16 -6.73 -7.02 -3.57
C ALA A 16 -5.84 -7.83 -2.61
N LYS A 17 -4.52 -7.83 -2.83
CA LYS A 17 -3.55 -8.53 -1.98
C LYS A 17 -3.42 -7.90 -0.59
N LEU A 18 -3.49 -6.57 -0.51
CA LEU A 18 -3.23 -5.82 0.72
C LEU A 18 -4.51 -5.30 1.40
N LYS A 19 -5.65 -5.35 0.69
CA LYS A 19 -6.97 -4.84 1.12
C LYS A 19 -6.92 -3.39 1.58
N THR A 20 -6.22 -2.56 0.83
CA THR A 20 -5.96 -1.13 1.08
C THR A 20 -5.68 -0.43 -0.25
N GLU A 21 -5.74 0.90 -0.29
CA GLU A 21 -5.37 1.73 -1.44
C GLU A 21 -4.07 1.25 -2.14
N CYS A 22 -4.11 1.09 -3.48
CA CYS A 22 -2.93 0.70 -4.25
C CYS A 22 -2.11 1.94 -4.63
N ILE A 23 -1.03 2.16 -3.87
CA ILE A 23 -0.14 3.30 -4.08
C ILE A 23 1.16 2.81 -4.72
N PRO A 24 1.64 3.46 -5.81
CA PRO A 24 2.93 3.15 -6.41
C PRO A 24 4.06 3.16 -5.37
N GLY A 25 4.91 2.13 -5.39
CA GLY A 25 6.00 1.97 -4.43
C GLY A 25 5.63 1.31 -3.09
N ARG A 26 4.35 1.03 -2.82
CA ARG A 26 3.94 0.23 -1.65
C ARG A 26 4.32 -1.23 -1.84
N ARG A 27 4.66 -1.90 -0.72
CA ARG A 27 4.88 -3.33 -0.69
C ARG A 27 3.70 -4.14 -1.23
N GLY A 28 3.87 -4.83 -2.36
CA GLY A 28 2.80 -5.59 -3.01
C GLY A 28 1.83 -4.80 -3.90
N CYS A 29 2.02 -3.49 -4.07
CA CYS A 29 1.49 -2.72 -5.21
C CYS A 29 2.60 -2.61 -6.28
N VAL A 30 2.24 -2.26 -7.51
CA VAL A 30 3.21 -2.28 -8.61
C VAL A 30 4.26 -1.18 -8.47
N LEU A 31 5.51 -1.51 -8.86
CA LEU A 31 6.71 -0.68 -8.78
C LEU A 31 7.38 -0.52 -7.40
N GLU A 32 7.11 -1.42 -6.43
CA GLU A 32 7.96 -1.55 -5.23
C GLU A 32 9.44 -1.60 -5.64
N GLY A 33 10.24 -0.62 -5.20
CA GLY A 33 11.66 -0.50 -5.51
C GLY A 33 12.04 -0.11 -6.95
N LYS A 34 11.08 0.15 -7.85
CA LYS A 34 11.34 0.49 -9.26
C LYS A 34 11.11 1.96 -9.62
N VAL A 35 10.51 2.74 -8.71
CA VAL A 35 10.27 4.18 -8.90
C VAL A 35 10.80 4.98 -7.72
N LYS A 36 11.48 6.08 -8.03
CA LYS A 36 11.78 7.11 -7.04
C LYS A 36 10.51 7.93 -6.85
N LEU A 37 9.91 7.82 -5.67
CA LEU A 37 8.72 8.57 -5.32
C LEU A 37 9.07 10.02 -4.95
N SER A 38 8.12 10.93 -5.11
CA SER A 38 8.23 12.25 -4.49
C SER A 38 8.21 12.11 -2.97
N GLU A 39 8.83 13.05 -2.26
CA GLU A 39 8.86 13.05 -0.79
C GLU A 39 7.44 13.03 -0.17
N GLU A 40 6.49 13.72 -0.81
CA GLU A 40 5.10 13.72 -0.39
C GLU A 40 4.48 12.31 -0.46
N LEU A 41 4.69 11.60 -1.58
CA LEU A 41 4.12 10.26 -1.75
C LEU A 41 4.79 9.27 -0.79
N GLN A 42 6.10 9.40 -0.58
CA GLN A 42 6.84 8.60 0.39
C GLN A 42 6.32 8.80 1.81
N ASN A 43 6.04 10.04 2.22
CA ASN A 43 5.46 10.34 3.52
C ASN A 43 4.04 9.77 3.69
N ARG A 44 3.21 9.78 2.63
CA ARG A 44 1.89 9.15 2.65
C ARG A 44 1.98 7.64 2.84
N LEU A 45 2.94 7.00 2.18
CA LEU A 45 3.21 5.57 2.31
C LEU A 45 3.60 5.18 3.73
N ASN A 46 4.57 5.88 4.32
CA ASN A 46 5.04 5.59 5.68
C ASN A 46 3.87 5.64 6.68
N LYS A 47 3.04 6.70 6.63
CA LYS A 47 1.86 6.85 7.49
C LYS A 47 0.83 5.71 7.32
N LEU A 48 0.70 5.17 6.11
CA LEU A 48 -0.21 4.06 5.83
C LEU A 48 0.35 2.71 6.29
N GLU A 49 1.67 2.55 6.31
CA GLU A 49 2.33 1.37 6.87
C GLU A 49 2.24 1.37 8.39
N GLU A 50 2.57 2.48 9.05
CA GLU A 50 2.44 2.65 10.51
C GLU A 50 1.03 2.32 10.99
N LYS A 51 0.00 2.90 10.36
CA LYS A 51 -1.41 2.59 10.67
C LYS A 51 -1.77 1.12 10.49
N ASN A 52 -1.15 0.42 9.54
CA ASN A 52 -1.44 -0.98 9.29
C ASN A 52 -0.71 -1.89 10.29
N GLU A 53 0.49 -1.51 10.71
CA GLU A 53 1.24 -2.17 11.78
C GLU A 53 0.52 -2.04 13.12
N GLU A 54 -0.01 -0.85 13.45
CA GLU A 54 -0.86 -0.66 14.63
C GLU A 54 -2.09 -1.58 14.62
N ARG A 55 -2.76 -1.69 13.47
CA ARG A 55 -3.91 -2.61 13.31
C ARG A 55 -3.51 -4.08 13.46
N ARG A 56 -2.35 -4.48 12.93
CA ARG A 56 -1.83 -5.85 13.07
C ARG A 56 -1.44 -6.16 14.51
N SER A 57 -0.77 -5.24 15.20
CA SER A 57 -0.41 -5.34 16.62
C SER A 57 -1.66 -5.51 17.50
N ARG A 58 -2.70 -4.69 17.29
CA ARG A 58 -3.99 -4.84 18.00
C ARG A 58 -4.68 -6.18 17.74
N LYS A 59 -4.52 -6.75 16.54
CA LYS A 59 -5.10 -8.05 16.19
C LYS A 59 -4.29 -9.23 16.73
N GLN A 60 -3.01 -9.03 17.04
CA GLN A 60 -2.11 -10.04 17.61
C GLN A 60 -2.16 -10.07 19.15
N SER A 61 -2.56 -8.97 19.78
CA SER A 61 -2.82 -8.87 21.24
C SER A 61 -4.27 -9.13 21.64
N GLY A 62 -5.01 -9.92 20.84
CA GLY A 62 -6.38 -10.30 21.18
C GLY A 62 -6.47 -11.10 22.48
N ILE A 63 -6.84 -10.41 23.55
CA ILE A 63 -7.69 -10.88 24.65
C ILE A 63 -9.09 -11.12 24.08
#